data_AF-A0A814X532-F1
#
_entry.id   AF-A0A814X532-F1
#
_cell.length_a   1.000
_cell.length_b   1.000
_cell.length_c   1.000
_cell.angle_alpha   90.00
_cell.angle_beta   90.00
_cell.angle_gamma   90.00
#
_symmetry.space_group_name_H-M   'P 1'
#
loop_
_entity.id
_entity.type
_entity.pdbx_description
1 polymer ?
#
loop_
_entity_poly.entity_id
_entity_poly.type
_entity_poly.pdbx_seq_one_letter_code
_entity_poly.pdbx_strand_id
1 'polypeptide(L)'
;MIFVDGTFSTASNGFDPVFLMYAQLCGQGMRVAFNIDMRFKQEATLFGKQFQPTHVASDFESAIMSAVRRVFPAAKHSNCLFHFTQCIHRKIMSLGLGADYAQVATIHQQCKELMGLSLMPICEVEQQFKRIREISSSSLDDLFEYF
;
A
#
# COMPACT_ATOMS: atom_id res chain seq x y z
N MET A 1 -10.66 8.73 -7.24
CA MET A 1 -9.78 7.92 -6.38
C MET A 1 -8.73 8.84 -5.81
N ILE A 2 -8.44 8.74 -4.51
CA ILE A 2 -7.28 9.40 -3.90
C ILE A 2 -6.24 8.37 -3.51
N PHE A 3 -4.98 8.75 -3.62
CA PHE A 3 -3.87 8.03 -3.03
C PHE A 3 -3.49 8.69 -1.72
N VAL A 4 -3.38 7.89 -0.68
CA VAL A 4 -3.03 8.29 0.67
C VAL A 4 -1.65 7.73 0.99
N ASP A 5 -0.76 8.63 1.33
CA ASP A 5 0.53 8.33 1.95
C ASP A 5 0.59 9.14 3.25
N GLY A 6 1.10 8.52 4.31
CA GLY A 6 1.09 9.10 5.63
C GLY A 6 2.38 8.83 6.37
N THR A 7 2.83 9.82 7.13
CA THR A 7 3.99 9.67 8.01
C THR A 7 3.54 9.96 9.43
N PHE A 8 3.74 8.98 10.31
CA PHE A 8 3.58 9.18 11.75
C PHE A 8 4.78 9.96 12.26
N SER A 9 4.53 11.11 12.86
CA SER A 9 5.57 11.86 13.58
C SER A 9 5.09 12.11 15.00
N THR A 10 5.87 11.65 15.97
CA THR A 10 5.68 12.00 17.38
C THR A 10 6.49 13.27 17.65
N ALA A 11 5.82 14.40 17.90
CA ALA A 11 6.50 15.56 18.45
C ALA A 11 6.90 15.27 19.91
N SER A 12 8.07 15.74 20.35
CA SER A 12 8.61 15.46 21.69
C SER A 12 7.67 15.93 22.81
N ASN A 13 7.51 15.07 23.81
CA ASN A 13 6.81 15.24 25.09
C ASN A 13 5.56 16.15 25.10
N GLY A 14 4.38 15.52 25.01
CA GLY A 14 3.11 16.12 25.44
C GLY A 14 2.10 16.46 24.34
N PHE A 15 2.35 16.08 23.08
CA PHE A 15 1.40 16.24 21.99
C PHE A 15 0.94 14.89 21.44
N ASP A 16 -0.36 14.82 21.15
CA ASP A 16 -0.99 13.63 20.58
C ASP A 16 -0.44 13.33 19.18
N PRO A 17 -0.37 12.06 18.76
CA PRO A 17 0.23 11.68 17.48
C PRO A 17 -0.55 12.29 16.30
N VAL A 18 0.14 13.11 15.50
CA VAL A 18 -0.42 13.75 14.31
C VAL A 18 -0.25 12.82 13.11
N PHE A 19 -1.34 12.56 12.38
CA PHE A 19 -1.35 11.78 11.15
C PHE A 19 -1.55 12.69 9.93
N LEU A 20 -0.45 13.08 9.30
CA LEU A 20 -0.53 13.82 8.04
C LEU A 20 -0.87 12.86 6.91
N MET A 21 -1.98 13.13 6.20
CA MET A 21 -2.41 12.36 5.04
C MET A 21 -2.20 13.17 3.77
N TYR A 22 -1.25 12.79 2.93
CA TYR A 22 -1.16 13.37 1.59
C TYR A 22 -2.22 12.72 0.70
N ALA A 23 -3.02 13.51 -0.01
CA ALA A 23 -4.04 13.02 -0.93
C ALA A 23 -3.80 13.56 -2.34
N GLN A 24 -3.56 12.72 -3.34
CA GLN A 24 -3.48 13.18 -4.74
C GLN A 24 -4.80 12.94 -5.46
N LEU A 25 -5.39 13.99 -6.05
CA LEU A 25 -6.63 13.95 -6.82
C LEU A 25 -6.37 14.38 -8.27
N CYS A 26 -6.59 13.50 -9.25
CA CYS A 26 -6.45 13.82 -10.68
C CYS A 26 -5.12 14.51 -11.05
N GLY A 27 -4.00 14.07 -10.45
CA GLY A 27 -2.69 14.68 -10.68
C GLY A 27 -2.40 15.94 -9.85
N GLN A 28 -3.42 16.57 -9.26
CA GLN A 28 -3.25 17.67 -8.32
C GLN A 28 -3.00 17.14 -6.90
N GLY A 29 -1.89 17.56 -6.31
CA GLY A 29 -1.54 17.24 -4.94
C GLY A 29 -2.38 18.04 -3.95
N MET A 30 -3.04 17.37 -3.02
CA MET A 30 -3.69 17.96 -1.86
C MET A 30 -2.98 17.49 -0.59
N ARG A 31 -2.78 18.39 0.37
CA ARG A 31 -2.29 18.04 1.70
C ARG A 31 -3.48 18.05 2.65
N VAL A 32 -3.76 16.93 3.30
CA VAL A 32 -4.84 16.84 4.29
C VAL A 32 -4.26 16.37 5.61
N ALA A 33 -4.12 17.28 6.57
CA ALA A 33 -3.62 16.91 7.89
C ALA A 33 -4.75 16.40 8.77
N PHE A 34 -4.55 15.25 9.41
CA PHE A 34 -5.43 14.77 10.47
C PHE A 34 -4.62 14.65 11.77
N ASN A 35 -5.25 14.88 12.92
CA ASN A 35 -4.68 14.47 14.19
C ASN A 35 -5.37 13.16 14.60
N ILE A 36 -4.62 12.17 15.06
CA ILE A 36 -5.19 10.87 15.47
C ILE A 36 -6.03 11.05 16.74
N ASP A 37 -5.71 12.07 17.54
CA ASP A 37 -6.56 12.48 18.66
C ASP A 37 -7.73 13.33 18.17
N MET A 38 -8.85 12.63 17.98
CA MET A 38 -10.27 12.93 18.22
C MET A 38 -10.81 14.36 18.50
N ARG A 39 -10.04 15.44 18.54
CA ARG A 39 -10.49 16.76 19.05
C ARG A 39 -10.52 17.91 18.05
N PHE A 40 -9.98 17.76 16.85
CA PHE A 40 -10.08 18.83 15.85
C PHE A 40 -10.95 18.45 14.66
N LYS A 41 -11.96 19.30 14.45
CA LYS A 41 -12.93 19.24 13.36
C LYS A 41 -12.23 19.12 12.01
N GLN A 42 -12.86 18.32 11.15
CA GLN A 42 -12.62 18.26 9.71
C GLN A 42 -12.39 19.66 9.13
N GLU A 43 -11.20 19.90 8.64
CA GLU A 43 -11.00 20.77 7.48
C GLU A 43 -10.40 19.94 6.35
N ALA A 44 -11.18 18.98 5.87
CA ALA A 44 -11.00 18.45 4.52
C ALA A 44 -11.54 19.51 3.53
N THR A 45 -10.92 20.69 3.54
CA THR A 45 -11.37 21.86 2.78
C THR A 45 -10.66 21.85 1.44
N LEU A 46 -11.19 21.12 0.45
CA LEU A 46 -10.81 21.34 -0.94
C LEU A 46 -11.58 22.58 -1.42
N PHE A 47 -10.93 23.75 -1.42
CA PHE A 47 -11.51 25.01 -1.91
C PHE A 47 -12.88 25.38 -1.29
N GLY A 48 -13.09 25.12 0.00
CA GLY A 48 -14.35 25.42 0.68
C GLY A 48 -15.48 24.41 0.40
N LYS A 49 -15.19 23.26 -0.22
CA LYS A 49 -16.18 22.21 -0.50
C LYS A 49 -15.91 20.94 0.30
N GLN A 50 -17.01 20.29 0.67
CA GLN A 50 -16.99 18.99 1.33
C GLN A 50 -16.39 17.94 0.39
N PHE A 51 -15.24 17.37 0.78
CA PHE A 51 -14.54 16.39 -0.02
C PHE A 51 -15.00 14.96 0.33
N GLN A 52 -15.62 14.27 -0.65
CA GLN A 52 -16.16 12.91 -0.47
C GLN A 52 -15.60 11.98 -1.57
N PRO A 53 -14.45 11.34 -1.36
CA PRO A 53 -13.90 10.39 -2.33
C PRO A 53 -14.77 9.13 -2.38
N THR A 54 -14.95 8.56 -3.58
CA THR A 54 -15.60 7.25 -3.73
C THR A 54 -14.64 6.09 -3.49
N HIS A 55 -13.34 6.31 -3.67
CA HIS A 55 -12.28 5.31 -3.53
C HIS A 55 -11.03 5.95 -2.92
N VAL A 56 -10.44 5.26 -1.94
CA VAL A 56 -9.21 5.65 -1.25
C VAL A 56 -8.23 4.48 -1.34
N ALA A 57 -7.04 4.72 -1.89
CA ALA A 57 -5.95 3.78 -1.88
C ALA A 57 -4.87 4.24 -0.89
N SER A 58 -4.45 3.40 0.05
CA SER A 58 -3.35 3.71 0.99
C SER A 58 -2.24 2.67 0.97
N ASP A 59 -1.14 2.90 1.66
CA ASP A 59 -0.26 1.80 2.05
C ASP A 59 -0.96 0.79 2.99
N PHE A 60 -0.19 -0.21 3.44
CA PHE A 60 -0.66 -1.33 4.26
C PHE A 60 -0.57 -1.04 5.78
N GLU A 61 -0.30 0.20 6.20
CA GLU A 61 -0.18 0.52 7.62
C GLU A 61 -1.56 0.53 8.30
N SER A 62 -1.73 -0.32 9.32
CA SER A 62 -3.02 -0.52 10.00
C SER A 62 -3.63 0.78 10.56
N ALA A 63 -2.80 1.70 11.01
CA ALA A 63 -3.22 3.00 11.50
C ALA A 63 -3.79 3.88 10.37
N ILE A 64 -3.19 3.83 9.17
CA ILE A 64 -3.68 4.54 7.98
C ILE A 64 -4.99 3.93 7.50
N MET A 65 -5.06 2.60 7.41
CA MET A 65 -6.30 1.90 7.06
C MET A 65 -7.46 2.27 8.01
N SER A 66 -7.15 2.36 9.31
CA SER A 66 -8.13 2.75 10.35
C SER A 66 -8.55 4.21 10.22
N ALA A 67 -7.60 5.12 9.97
CA ALA A 67 -7.88 6.53 9.75
C ALA A 67 -8.75 6.75 8.50
N VAL A 68 -8.43 6.09 7.39
CA VAL A 68 -9.23 6.16 6.14
C VAL A 68 -10.66 5.69 6.38
N ARG A 69 -10.87 4.54 7.05
CA ARG A 69 -12.21 4.03 7.37
C ARG A 69 -13.00 4.98 8.26
N ARG A 70 -12.31 5.68 9.17
CA ARG A 70 -12.93 6.64 10.08
C ARG A 70 -13.30 7.96 9.40
N VAL A 71 -12.43 8.47 8.53
CA VAL A 71 -12.61 9.77 7.85
C VAL A 71 -13.53 9.64 6.63
N PHE A 72 -13.43 8.54 5.88
CA PHE A 72 -14.20 8.28 4.66
C PHE A 72 -14.95 6.94 4.73
N PRO A 73 -15.89 6.76 5.68
CA PRO A 73 -16.58 5.48 5.88
C PRO A 73 -17.40 5.03 4.67
N ALA A 74 -17.83 5.97 3.81
CA ALA A 74 -18.56 5.67 2.58
C ALA A 74 -17.66 5.33 1.38
N ALA A 75 -16.34 5.57 1.48
CA ALA A 75 -15.41 5.30 0.40
C ALA A 75 -14.98 3.82 0.40
N LYS A 76 -14.80 3.25 -0.79
CA LYS A 76 -14.12 1.95 -0.91
C LYS A 76 -12.64 2.13 -0.61
N HIS A 77 -12.15 1.39 0.36
CA HIS A 77 -10.72 1.37 0.71
C HIS A 77 -10.02 0.21 -0.01
N SER A 78 -8.91 0.51 -0.67
CA SER A 78 -8.01 -0.46 -1.28
C SER A 78 -6.58 -0.20 -0.83
N ASN A 79 -5.72 -1.21 -0.91
CA ASN A 79 -4.29 -0.99 -0.73
C ASN A 79 -3.66 -0.55 -2.05
N CYS A 80 -2.56 0.18 -1.95
CA CYS A 80 -1.85 0.72 -3.09
C CYS A 80 -0.95 -0.35 -3.70
N LEU A 81 -1.19 -0.68 -4.97
CA LEU A 81 -0.36 -1.65 -5.72
C LEU A 81 1.11 -1.24 -5.77
N PHE A 82 1.41 0.06 -5.87
CA PHE A 82 2.79 0.55 -5.86
C PHE A 82 3.51 0.20 -4.55
N HIS A 83 2.88 0.44 -3.41
CA HIS A 83 3.46 0.07 -2.11
C HIS A 83 3.58 -1.43 -1.94
N PHE A 84 2.60 -2.20 -2.44
CA PHE A 84 2.66 -3.66 -2.45
C PHE A 84 3.89 -4.18 -3.23
N THR A 85 4.04 -3.76 -4.48
CA THR A 85 5.18 -4.19 -5.31
C THR A 85 6.51 -3.69 -4.76
N GLN A 86 6.54 -2.51 -4.13
CA GLN A 86 7.73 -2.01 -3.44
C GLN A 86 8.11 -2.87 -2.23
N CYS A 87 7.15 -3.36 -1.44
CA CYS A 87 7.42 -4.31 -0.36
C CYS A 87 8.03 -5.62 -0.87
N ILE A 88 7.46 -6.21 -1.92
CA ILE A 88 8.01 -7.41 -2.55
C ILE A 88 9.42 -7.14 -3.08
N HIS A 89 9.64 -6.03 -3.78
CA HIS A 89 10.95 -5.66 -4.29
C HIS A 89 11.99 -5.50 -3.17
N ARG A 90 11.65 -4.81 -2.07
CA ARG A 90 12.53 -4.71 -0.89
C ARG A 90 12.85 -6.09 -0.32
N LYS A 91 11.87 -6.99 -0.26
CA LYS A 91 12.11 -8.37 0.20
C LYS A 91 13.08 -9.11 -0.72
N ILE A 92 12.89 -9.05 -2.04
CA ILE A 92 13.82 -9.63 -3.03
C ILE A 92 15.26 -9.13 -2.78
N MET A 93 15.44 -7.82 -2.59
CA MET A 93 16.77 -7.26 -2.29
C MET A 93 17.33 -7.79 -0.97
N SER A 94 16.51 -7.88 0.08
CA SER A 94 16.95 -8.37 1.40
C SER A 94 17.35 -9.85 1.41
N LEU A 95 16.81 -10.64 0.49
CA LEU A 95 17.16 -12.05 0.29
C LEU A 95 18.43 -12.24 -0.56
N GLY A 96 19.08 -11.15 -1.00
CA GLY A 96 20.26 -11.23 -1.87
C GLY A 96 19.95 -11.57 -3.33
N LEU A 97 18.67 -11.65 -3.70
CA LEU A 97 18.21 -12.01 -5.04
C LEU A 97 18.28 -10.84 -6.05
N GLY A 98 18.90 -9.72 -5.69
CA GLY A 98 18.88 -8.51 -6.51
C GLY A 98 19.54 -8.67 -7.88
N ALA A 99 20.68 -9.38 -7.94
CA ALA A 99 21.36 -9.67 -9.20
C ALA A 99 20.51 -10.61 -10.08
N ASP A 100 19.97 -11.67 -9.48
CA ASP A 100 19.14 -12.65 -10.18
C ASP A 100 17.85 -12.02 -10.71
N TYR A 101 17.16 -11.20 -9.91
CA TYR A 101 15.97 -10.46 -10.35
C TYR A 101 16.26 -9.51 -11.52
N ALA A 102 17.49 -8.98 -11.62
CA ALA A 102 17.89 -8.07 -12.69
C ALA A 102 18.38 -8.78 -13.96
N GLN A 103 19.04 -9.94 -13.82
CA GLN A 103 19.76 -10.60 -14.92
C GLN A 103 19.13 -11.92 -15.38
N VAL A 104 18.34 -12.58 -14.52
CA VAL A 104 17.71 -13.87 -14.81
C VAL A 104 16.25 -13.64 -15.19
N ALA A 105 15.96 -13.71 -16.49
CA ALA A 105 14.64 -13.39 -17.04
C ALA A 105 13.50 -14.23 -16.43
N THR A 106 13.74 -15.50 -16.11
CA THR A 106 12.74 -16.39 -15.49
C THR A 106 12.39 -15.95 -14.07
N ILE A 107 13.40 -15.65 -13.24
CA ILE A 107 13.21 -15.13 -11.88
C ILE A 107 12.50 -13.78 -11.92
N HIS A 108 12.93 -12.87 -12.81
CA HIS A 108 12.26 -11.60 -13.02
C HIS A 108 10.76 -11.78 -13.32
N GLN A 109 10.45 -12.69 -14.24
CA GLN A 109 9.08 -12.97 -14.64
C GLN A 109 8.26 -13.60 -13.51
N GLN A 110 8.80 -14.58 -12.78
CA GLN A 110 8.15 -15.22 -11.64
C GLN A 110 7.83 -14.23 -10.52
N CYS A 111 8.78 -13.34 -10.18
CA CYS A 111 8.55 -12.28 -9.21
C CYS A 111 7.43 -11.32 -9.65
N LYS A 112 7.36 -10.98 -10.95
CA LYS A 112 6.25 -10.16 -11.49
C LYS A 112 4.92 -10.89 -11.49
N GLU A 113 4.89 -12.18 -11.80
CA GLU A 113 3.67 -13.00 -11.72
C GLU A 113 3.14 -13.07 -10.29
N LEU A 114 4.04 -13.28 -9.32
CA LEU A 114 3.72 -13.24 -7.90
C LEU A 114 3.12 -11.89 -7.49
N MET A 115 3.74 -10.77 -7.90
CA MET A 115 3.19 -9.43 -7.71
C MET A 115 1.86 -9.20 -8.44
N GLY A 116 1.64 -9.88 -9.57
CA GLY A 116 0.42 -9.78 -10.38
C GLY A 116 -0.79 -10.47 -9.77
N LEU A 117 -0.59 -11.40 -8.81
CA LEU A 117 -1.69 -12.11 -8.15
C LEU A 117 -2.72 -11.18 -7.51
N SER A 118 -2.29 -9.99 -7.03
CA SER A 118 -3.20 -9.00 -6.44
C SER A 118 -4.21 -8.40 -7.42
N LEU A 119 -4.01 -8.59 -8.73
CA LEU A 119 -4.87 -8.07 -9.79
C LEU A 119 -5.86 -9.11 -10.31
N MET A 120 -5.78 -10.35 -9.83
CA MET A 120 -6.62 -11.45 -10.32
C MET A 120 -7.90 -11.61 -9.51
N PRO A 121 -8.92 -12.29 -10.07
CA PRO A 121 -10.06 -12.76 -9.30
C PRO A 121 -9.61 -13.66 -8.14
N ILE A 122 -10.19 -13.45 -6.96
CA ILE A 122 -9.80 -14.15 -5.73
C ILE A 122 -9.86 -15.68 -5.85
N CYS A 123 -10.77 -16.21 -6.67
CA CYS A 123 -10.92 -17.65 -6.92
C CYS A 123 -9.75 -18.25 -7.71
N GLU A 124 -8.97 -17.44 -8.41
CA GLU A 124 -7.82 -17.90 -9.22
C GLU A 124 -6.48 -17.75 -8.49
N VAL A 125 -6.42 -16.92 -7.44
CA VAL A 125 -5.18 -16.57 -6.73
C VAL A 125 -4.46 -17.80 -6.19
N GLU A 126 -5.16 -18.68 -5.48
CA GLU A 126 -4.54 -19.85 -4.86
C GLU A 126 -3.95 -20.80 -5.90
N GLN A 127 -4.68 -21.04 -6.99
CA GLN A 127 -4.24 -21.93 -8.07
C GLN A 127 -3.00 -21.36 -8.78
N GLN A 128 -2.99 -20.08 -9.11
CA GLN A 128 -1.84 -19.48 -9.79
C GLN A 128 -0.64 -19.36 -8.85
N PHE A 129 -0.85 -19.06 -7.57
CA PHE A 129 0.23 -19.04 -6.58
C PHE A 129 0.96 -20.40 -6.53
N LYS A 130 0.20 -21.51 -6.43
CA LYS A 130 0.77 -22.86 -6.47
C LYS A 130 1.52 -23.14 -7.77
N ARG A 131 0.93 -22.80 -8.91
CA ARG A 131 1.56 -22.97 -10.23
C ARG A 131 2.91 -22.24 -10.31
N ILE A 132 2.96 -20.97 -9.89
CA ILE A 132 4.18 -20.16 -9.93
C ILE A 132 5.24 -20.78 -9.00
N ARG A 133 4.84 -21.22 -7.80
CA ARG A 133 5.75 -21.88 -6.84
C ARG A 133 6.32 -23.19 -7.39
N GLU A 134 5.52 -24.03 -8.01
CA GLU A 134 5.94 -25.33 -8.57
C GLU A 134 6.98 -25.19 -9.69
N ILE A 135 6.87 -24.16 -10.53
CA ILE A 135 7.81 -23.91 -11.64
C ILE A 135 9.02 -23.07 -11.22
N SER A 136 9.04 -22.55 -9.98
CA SER A 136 10.10 -21.71 -9.47
C SER A 136 11.25 -22.52 -8.90
N SER A 137 12.47 -22.00 -8.99
CA SER A 137 13.62 -22.59 -8.33
C SER A 137 13.54 -22.40 -6.81
N SER A 138 14.17 -23.29 -6.06
CA SER A 138 14.23 -23.23 -4.59
C SER A 138 14.88 -21.93 -4.07
N SER A 139 15.63 -21.20 -4.89
CA SER A 139 16.14 -19.87 -4.55
C SER A 139 15.04 -18.84 -4.25
N LEU A 140 13.79 -19.09 -4.65
CA LEU A 140 12.63 -18.23 -4.37
C LEU A 140 11.80 -18.69 -3.17
N ASP A 141 12.14 -19.80 -2.50
CA ASP A 141 11.32 -20.36 -1.42
C ASP A 141 11.04 -19.34 -0.29
N ASP A 142 12.09 -18.64 0.17
CA ASP A 142 11.96 -17.59 1.19
C ASP A 142 11.07 -16.41 0.77
N LEU A 143 10.95 -16.17 -0.55
CA LEU A 143 10.05 -15.14 -1.09
C LEU A 143 8.60 -15.62 -1.08
N PHE A 144 8.36 -16.90 -1.43
CA PHE A 144 7.02 -17.50 -1.34
C PHE A 144 6.53 -17.65 0.09
N GLU A 145 7.42 -17.88 1.06
CA GLU A 145 7.04 -17.91 2.48
C GLU A 145 6.70 -16.54 3.05
N TYR A 146 7.26 -15.47 2.47
CA TYR A 146 6.95 -14.10 2.85
C TYR A 146 5.61 -13.58 2.29
N PHE A 147 5.18 -14.13 1.16
CA PHE A 147 3.97 -13.72 0.45
C PHE A 147 2.70 -14.24 1.12
#